data_AF-A0A7J8SIK0-F1
#
_entry.id   AF-A0A7J8SIK0-F1
#
_cell.length_a   1.000
_cell.length_b   1.000
_cell.length_c   1.000
_cell.angle_alpha   90.00
_cell.angle_beta   90.00
_cell.angle_gamma   90.00
#
_symmetry.space_group_name_H-M   'P 1'
#
loop_
_entity.id
_entity.type
_entity.pdbx_description
1 polymer ?
#
loop_
_entity_poly.entity_id
_entity_poly.type
_entity_poly.pdbx_seq_one_letter_code
_entity_poly.pdbx_strand_id
1 'polypeptide(L)'
;MASNYCFKIKQEQDSTLEQLCSWIPHHVFIIGLAFQYVSPQGTTLESFHRSLICRRDWFLSQEYGPKVVSLMLANTGASPDFLRTAIDDILSFAWEINTDPFNLRRQTITLLVELLVQATDDDGSLA
;
A
#
# COMPACT_ATOMS: atom_id res chain seq x y z
N MET A 1 -13.71 9.82 18.33
CA MET A 1 -13.65 9.37 16.92
C MET A 1 -12.73 8.16 16.76
N ALA A 2 -13.29 6.97 16.93
CA ALA A 2 -12.63 5.74 16.49
C ALA A 2 -12.77 5.62 14.96
N SER A 3 -12.00 4.75 14.33
CA SER A 3 -12.14 4.42 12.91
C SER A 3 -11.81 2.94 12.73
N ASN A 4 -12.58 2.28 11.87
CA ASN A 4 -12.29 0.91 11.50
C ASN A 4 -11.39 0.92 10.27
N TYR A 5 -10.29 0.17 10.33
CA TYR A 5 -9.33 0.07 9.25
C TYR A 5 -9.44 -1.31 8.59
N CYS A 6 -9.57 -1.33 7.27
CA CYS A 6 -9.51 -2.54 6.47
C CYS A 6 -8.43 -2.37 5.41
N PHE A 7 -7.64 -3.42 5.21
CA PHE A 7 -6.41 -3.36 4.45
C PHE A 7 -6.21 -4.63 3.65
N LYS A 8 -5.77 -4.49 2.40
CA LYS A 8 -5.43 -5.62 1.52
C LYS A 8 -4.19 -5.30 0.71
N ILE A 9 -3.35 -6.31 0.52
CA ILE A 9 -2.18 -6.25 -0.36
C ILE A 9 -2.32 -7.36 -1.40
N LYS A 10 -2.03 -7.06 -2.65
CA LYS A 10 -2.00 -8.05 -3.72
C LYS A 10 -0.89 -7.75 -4.72
N GLN A 11 -0.39 -8.80 -5.37
CA GLN A 11 0.44 -8.65 -6.56
C GLN A 11 -0.46 -8.45 -7.77
N GLU A 12 -0.20 -7.44 -8.59
CA GLU A 12 -0.80 -7.37 -9.92
C GLU A 12 0.03 -8.19 -10.92
N GLN A 13 -0.66 -8.99 -11.73
CA GLN A 13 -0.02 -9.85 -12.73
C GLN A 13 0.15 -9.19 -14.09
N ASP A 14 -0.33 -7.95 -14.27
CA ASP A 14 -0.25 -7.23 -15.53
C ASP A 14 1.21 -6.92 -15.90
N SER A 15 1.64 -7.40 -17.06
CA SER A 15 2.99 -7.23 -17.59
C SER A 15 3.14 -5.97 -18.45
N THR A 16 2.07 -5.20 -18.71
CA THR A 16 2.15 -3.94 -19.47
C THR A 16 3.15 -2.95 -18.85
N LEU A 17 3.23 -2.93 -17.52
CA LEU A 17 4.15 -2.07 -16.77
C LEU A 17 5.61 -2.54 -16.85
N GLU A 18 5.88 -3.81 -17.15
CA GLU A 18 7.25 -4.29 -17.37
C GLU A 18 7.89 -3.61 -18.59
N GLN A 19 7.13 -3.46 -19.68
CA GLN A 19 7.62 -2.77 -20.87
C GLN A 19 7.84 -1.27 -20.61
N LEU A 20 6.92 -0.63 -19.90
CA LEU A 20 7.01 0.80 -19.56
C LEU A 20 8.21 1.13 -18.68
N CYS A 21 8.66 0.17 -17.85
CA CYS A 21 9.81 0.35 -16.96
C CYS A 21 11.11 -0.30 -17.49
N SER A 22 11.12 -0.80 -18.72
CA SER A 22 12.28 -1.49 -19.30
C SER A 22 13.56 -0.63 -19.36
N TRP A 23 13.40 0.69 -19.40
CA TRP A 23 14.51 1.65 -19.39
C TRP A 23 15.18 1.81 -18.01
N ILE A 24 14.58 1.30 -16.93
CA ILE A 24 15.13 1.39 -15.58
C ILE A 24 16.15 0.25 -15.40
N PRO A 25 17.45 0.52 -15.18
CA PRO A 25 18.50 -0.50 -15.16
C PRO A 25 18.51 -1.38 -13.88
N HIS A 26 17.45 -1.30 -13.07
CA HIS A 26 17.34 -1.97 -11.78
C HIS A 26 16.03 -2.74 -11.70
N HIS A 27 16.01 -3.80 -10.90
CA HIS A 27 14.76 -4.42 -10.50
C HIS A 27 13.98 -3.46 -9.60
N VAL A 28 12.72 -3.23 -9.94
CA VAL A 28 11.85 -2.28 -9.23
C VAL A 28 10.55 -2.94 -8.76
N PHE A 29 10.00 -2.36 -7.71
CA PHE A 29 8.59 -2.43 -7.38
C PHE A 29 7.87 -1.19 -7.90
N ILE A 30 6.69 -1.40 -8.49
CA ILE A 30 5.66 -0.37 -8.62
C ILE A 30 4.67 -0.63 -7.51
N ILE A 31 4.42 0.36 -6.68
CA ILE A 31 3.56 0.18 -5.50
C ILE A 31 2.43 1.19 -5.64
N GLY A 32 1.22 0.69 -5.85
CA GLY A 32 -0.01 1.47 -5.91
C GLY A 32 -0.74 1.46 -4.57
N LEU A 33 -1.29 2.61 -4.16
CA LEU A 33 -2.18 2.78 -3.03
C LEU A 33 -3.53 3.24 -3.57
N ALA A 34 -4.56 2.43 -3.37
CA ALA A 34 -5.95 2.82 -3.52
C ALA A 34 -6.52 3.10 -2.14
N PHE A 35 -6.76 4.37 -1.83
CA PHE A 35 -7.32 4.82 -0.56
C PHE A 35 -8.79 5.18 -0.69
N GLN A 36 -9.59 4.77 0.29
CA GLN A 36 -10.99 5.18 0.45
C GLN A 36 -11.30 5.48 1.92
N TYR A 37 -11.84 6.66 2.18
CA TYR A 37 -12.51 7.00 3.44
C TYR A 37 -14.02 6.96 3.23
N VAL A 38 -14.71 6.17 4.04
CA VAL A 38 -16.15 5.93 3.92
C VAL A 38 -16.89 6.29 5.20
N SER A 39 -18.13 6.75 5.03
CA SER A 39 -19.06 6.93 6.13
C SER A 39 -19.47 5.58 6.74
N PRO A 40 -20.08 5.58 7.94
CA PRO A 40 -20.63 4.36 8.54
C PRO A 40 -21.61 3.63 7.61
N GLN A 41 -22.37 4.38 6.80
CA GLN A 41 -23.32 3.87 5.82
C GLN A 41 -22.66 3.41 4.50
N GLY A 42 -21.33 3.45 4.40
CA GLY A 42 -20.56 3.02 3.24
C GLY A 42 -20.46 4.03 2.10
N THR A 43 -20.86 5.29 2.33
CA THR A 43 -20.70 6.34 1.31
C THR A 43 -19.25 6.82 1.27
N THR A 44 -18.62 6.82 0.10
CA THR A 44 -17.26 7.36 -0.05
C THR A 44 -17.28 8.87 0.22
N LEU A 45 -16.53 9.28 1.23
CA LEU A 45 -16.33 10.67 1.62
C LEU A 45 -15.07 11.24 0.95
N GLU A 46 -14.02 10.44 0.88
CA GLU A 46 -12.76 10.80 0.23
C GLU A 46 -12.15 9.57 -0.43
N SER A 47 -11.49 9.75 -1.57
CA SER A 47 -10.69 8.69 -2.18
C SER A 47 -9.53 9.30 -2.96
N PHE A 48 -8.42 8.58 -3.01
CA PHE A 48 -7.31 8.94 -3.87
C PHE A 48 -6.52 7.71 -4.28
N HIS A 49 -5.79 7.84 -5.39
CA HIS A 49 -4.80 6.87 -5.81
C HIS A 49 -3.41 7.49 -5.79
N ARG A 50 -2.41 6.74 -5.34
CA ARG A 50 -1.00 7.12 -5.46
C ARG A 50 -0.21 5.93 -5.96
N SER A 51 0.82 6.17 -6.75
CA SER A 51 1.78 5.16 -7.12
C SER A 51 3.19 5.68 -6.93
N LEU A 52 4.09 4.77 -6.60
CA LEU A 52 5.52 5.04 -6.53
C LEU A 52 6.31 3.91 -7.16
N ILE A 53 7.48 4.26 -7.68
CA ILE A 53 8.46 3.30 -8.20
C ILE A 53 9.63 3.30 -7.24
N CYS A 54 10.00 2.12 -6.74
CA CYS A 54 11.12 1.96 -5.81
C CYS A 54 12.00 0.79 -6.26
N ARG A 55 13.32 0.92 -6.11
CA ARG A 55 14.20 -0.24 -6.32
C ARG A 55 13.91 -1.31 -5.28
N ARG A 56 13.94 -2.58 -5.68
CA ARG A 56 13.61 -3.69 -4.77
C ARG A 56 14.57 -3.78 -3.59
N ASP A 57 15.86 -3.59 -3.83
CA ASP A 57 16.87 -3.65 -2.77
C ASP A 57 16.69 -2.56 -1.71
N TRP A 58 16.28 -1.36 -2.13
CA TRP A 58 15.95 -0.28 -1.20
C TRP A 58 14.64 -0.54 -0.47
N PHE A 59 13.59 -0.92 -1.21
CA PHE A 59 12.28 -1.17 -0.63
C PHE A 59 12.30 -2.31 0.41
N LEU A 60 13.09 -3.35 0.17
CA LEU A 60 13.21 -4.50 1.06
C LEU A 60 14.21 -4.28 2.21
N SER A 61 14.95 -3.17 2.20
CA SER A 61 15.89 -2.85 3.27
C SER A 61 15.18 -2.37 4.54
N GLN A 62 15.75 -2.70 5.70
CA GLN A 62 15.25 -2.22 6.99
C GLN A 62 15.36 -0.69 7.13
N GLU A 63 16.32 -0.07 6.46
CA GLU A 63 16.55 1.38 6.58
C GLU A 63 15.57 2.22 5.75
N TYR A 64 15.25 1.78 4.53
CA TYR A 64 14.48 2.58 3.56
C TYR A 64 13.06 2.07 3.35
N GLY A 65 12.82 0.75 3.44
CA GLY A 65 11.50 0.15 3.24
C GLY A 65 10.41 0.82 4.09
N PRO A 66 10.56 0.86 5.43
CA PRO A 66 9.57 1.48 6.31
C PRO A 66 9.31 2.95 5.98
N LYS A 67 10.34 3.70 5.55
CA LYS A 67 10.22 5.12 5.18
C LYS A 67 9.40 5.30 3.90
N VAL A 68 9.63 4.45 2.90
CA VAL A 68 8.87 4.48 1.64
C VAL A 68 7.41 4.16 1.88
N VAL A 69 7.11 3.11 2.66
CA VAL A 69 5.72 2.74 2.98
C VAL A 69 5.04 3.82 3.83
N SER A 70 5.76 4.39 4.81
CA SER A 70 5.24 5.50 5.61
C SER A 70 4.87 6.72 4.75
N LEU A 71 5.72 7.09 3.79
CA LEU A 71 5.44 8.17 2.83
C LEU A 71 4.21 7.87 1.97
N MET A 72 4.06 6.61 1.55
CA MET A 72 2.92 6.16 0.75
C MET A 72 1.60 6.31 1.50
N LEU A 73 1.58 5.91 2.78
CA LEU A 73 0.42 5.97 3.66
C LEU A 73 0.18 7.35 4.30
N ALA A 74 1.01 8.35 3.97
CA ALA A 74 0.86 9.69 4.50
C ALA A 74 -0.48 10.32 4.09
N ASN A 75 -1.09 11.06 5.01
CA ASN A 75 -2.38 11.74 4.84
C ASN A 75 -3.59 10.80 4.68
N THR A 76 -3.48 9.53 5.10
CA THR A 76 -4.62 8.59 5.13
C THR A 76 -5.49 8.75 6.39
N GLY A 77 -5.05 9.54 7.37
CA GLY A 77 -5.72 9.69 8.67
C GLY A 77 -5.67 8.44 9.56
N ALA A 78 -4.93 7.41 9.16
CA ALA A 78 -4.83 6.17 9.93
C ALA A 78 -4.00 6.35 11.22
N SER A 79 -4.35 5.58 12.26
CA SER A 79 -3.68 5.68 13.55
C SER A 79 -2.22 5.22 13.47
N PRO A 80 -1.31 5.74 14.32
CA PRO A 80 0.09 5.32 14.33
C PRO A 80 0.28 3.81 14.53
N ASP A 81 -0.53 3.18 15.39
CA ASP A 81 -0.46 1.74 15.65
C ASP A 81 -0.88 0.94 14.42
N PHE A 82 -1.95 1.35 13.73
CA PHE A 82 -2.37 0.71 12.49
C PHE A 82 -1.30 0.90 11.39
N LEU A 83 -0.74 2.11 11.25
CA LEU A 83 0.30 2.39 10.26
C LEU A 83 1.54 1.50 10.48
N ARG A 84 1.92 1.26 11.73
CA ARG A 84 3.04 0.37 12.06
C ARG A 84 2.77 -1.05 11.58
N THR A 85 1.60 -1.62 11.91
CA THR A 85 1.21 -2.96 11.44
C THR A 85 1.13 -3.03 9.91
N ALA A 86 0.52 -2.03 9.27
CA ALA A 86 0.42 -1.98 7.81
C ALA A 86 1.79 -1.91 7.13
N ILE A 87 2.75 -1.16 7.71
CA ILE A 87 4.13 -1.12 7.20
C ILE A 87 4.77 -2.50 7.27
N ASP A 88 4.66 -3.18 8.41
CA ASP A 88 5.24 -4.50 8.61
C ASP A 88 4.61 -5.54 7.65
N ASP A 89 3.29 -5.50 7.46
CA ASP A 89 2.57 -6.39 6.56
C ASP A 89 2.94 -6.16 5.08
N ILE A 90 3.02 -4.89 4.64
CA ILE A 90 3.41 -4.53 3.26
C ILE A 90 4.81 -5.04 2.94
N LEU A 91 5.75 -4.80 3.85
CA LEU A 91 7.15 -5.20 3.64
C LEU A 91 7.30 -6.72 3.67
N SER A 92 6.60 -7.40 4.58
CA SER A 92 6.60 -8.87 4.65
C SER A 92 6.05 -9.48 3.36
N PHE A 93 4.92 -8.98 2.87
CA PHE A 93 4.33 -9.44 1.61
C PHE A 93 5.23 -9.15 0.40
N ALA A 94 5.87 -7.98 0.36
CA ALA A 94 6.82 -7.65 -0.70
C ALA A 94 8.05 -8.58 -0.68
N TRP A 95 8.52 -8.98 0.51
CA TRP A 95 9.57 -9.98 0.67
C TRP A 95 9.15 -11.33 0.09
N GLU A 96 7.98 -11.84 0.47
CA GLU A 96 7.43 -13.11 -0.04
C GLU A 96 7.40 -13.11 -1.57
N ILE A 97 6.79 -12.08 -2.15
CA ILE A 97 6.66 -11.92 -3.60
C ILE A 97 8.02 -11.81 -4.30
N ASN A 98 8.97 -11.08 -3.73
CA ASN A 98 10.30 -10.94 -4.32
C ASN A 98 11.05 -12.28 -4.38
N THR A 99 10.80 -13.14 -3.40
CA THR A 99 11.42 -14.48 -3.32
C THR A 99 10.67 -15.55 -4.12
N ASP A 100 9.45 -15.25 -4.61
CA ASP A 100 8.68 -16.16 -5.44
C ASP A 100 9.45 -16.47 -6.74
N PRO A 101 9.65 -17.76 -7.10
CA PRO A 101 10.33 -18.17 -8.32
C PRO A 101 9.79 -17.52 -9.61
N PHE A 102 8.49 -17.25 -9.67
CA PHE A 102 7.83 -16.58 -10.80
C PHE A 102 8.32 -15.13 -10.99
N ASN A 103 8.73 -14.48 -9.91
CA ASN A 103 9.09 -13.07 -9.86
C ASN A 103 10.60 -12.82 -9.91
N LEU A 104 11.43 -13.85 -9.70
CA LEU A 104 12.90 -13.74 -9.70
C LEU A 104 13.48 -13.14 -10.98
N ARG A 105 12.85 -13.41 -12.13
CA ARG A 105 13.30 -12.92 -13.45
C ARG A 105 12.59 -11.67 -13.92
N ARG A 106 11.54 -11.24 -13.22
CA ARG A 106 10.79 -10.05 -13.61
C ARG A 106 11.62 -8.82 -13.28
N GLN A 107 11.72 -7.90 -14.22
CA GLN A 107 12.37 -6.60 -13.97
C GLN A 107 11.50 -5.72 -13.06
N THR A 108 10.18 -5.82 -13.21
CA THR A 108 9.20 -5.03 -12.47
C THR A 108 8.20 -5.96 -11.79
N ILE A 109 7.87 -5.67 -10.54
CA ILE A 109 6.75 -6.30 -9.83
C ILE A 109 5.81 -5.20 -9.38
N THR A 110 4.52 -5.39 -9.62
CA THR A 110 3.50 -4.44 -9.19
C THR A 110 2.80 -4.95 -7.95
N LEU A 111 2.79 -4.12 -6.90
CA LEU A 111 2.05 -4.33 -5.66
C LEU A 111 0.90 -3.33 -5.62
N LEU A 112 -0.31 -3.80 -5.34
CA LEU A 112 -1.44 -2.94 -5.03
C LEU A 112 -1.80 -3.06 -3.56
N VAL A 113 -1.88 -1.91 -2.92
CA VAL A 113 -2.26 -1.70 -1.54
C VAL A 113 -3.64 -1.04 -1.53
N GLU A 114 -4.64 -1.70 -0.98
CA GLU A 114 -5.99 -1.16 -0.82
C GLU A 114 -6.20 -0.84 0.66
N LEU A 115 -6.44 0.44 0.96
CA LEU A 115 -6.72 0.92 2.31
C LEU A 115 -8.11 1.54 2.37
N LEU A 116 -8.97 0.95 3.20
CA LEU A 116 -10.29 1.44 3.51
C LEU A 116 -10.32 1.91 4.97
N VAL A 117 -10.71 3.15 5.18
CA VAL A 117 -10.94 3.74 6.51
C VAL A 117 -12.43 4.03 6.63
N GLN A 118 -13.08 3.44 7.62
CA GLN A 118 -14.48 3.68 7.90
C GLN A 118 -14.61 4.53 9.17
N ALA A 119 -15.31 5.66 9.05
CA ALA A 119 -15.71 6.45 10.20
C ALA A 119 -16.60 5.59 11.12
N THR A 120 -16.37 5.64 12.44
CA THR A 120 -17.35 5.11 13.40
C THR A 120 -18.34 6.21 13.74
N ASP A 121 -19.61 5.87 13.92
CA ASP A 121 -20.55 6.76 14.62
C ASP A 121 -19.96 7.04 16.02
N ASP A 122 -19.59 8.29 16.29
CA ASP A 122 -19.38 8.71 17.68
C ASP A 122 -20.80 8.77 18.29
N ASP A 123 -21.01 7.98 19.34
CA ASP A 123 -22.27 7.83 20.08
C ASP A 123 -22.60 9.15 20.80
N GLY A 124 -23.04 10.14 20.02
CA GLY A 124 -23.09 11.55 20.41
C GLY A 124 -24.27 12.29 19.80
N SER A 125 -25.44 11.62 19.71
CA SER A 125 -26.72 12.30 19.58
C SER A 125 -27.52 12.07 20.86
N LEU A 126 -27.18 12.81 21.91
CA LEU A 126 -28.20 13.24 22.87
C LEU A 126 -29.07 14.27 22.14
N ALA A 127 -30.24 13.84 21.68
CA ALA A 127 -31.41 14.68 21.47
C ALA A 127 -32.68 13.81 21.50
#